data_AF-A0A5N4AJZ0-F1
#
_entry.id   AF-A0A5N4AJZ0-F1
#
_cell.length_a   1.000
_cell.length_b   1.000
_cell.length_c   1.000
_cell.angle_alpha   90.00
_cell.angle_beta   90.00
_cell.angle_gamma   90.00
#
_symmetry.space_group_name_H-M   'P 1'
#
loop_
_entity.id
_entity.type
_entity.pdbx_description
1 polymer ?
#
loop_
_entity_poly.entity_id
_entity_poly.type
_entity_poly.pdbx_seq_one_letter_code
_entity_poly.pdbx_strand_id
1 'polypeptide(L)'
;MIPIPQYPLYSASLAEMGITQIGYYLNEAKNWALDGAELERALEENKKCCIPKCIVVINPGNPTGQVLTKENIQEIIKFAHKHSLFILADEVYQHNVYAEGSEFFSFKKVLMEMGEPYSSMELVSFMSCSKGYMGECGLRGGYAEVINMCPQVKVNYLKSVSAMLCSTVIGQACMDTVVNPPRKGEPSYEMYMKERQAVLDSLNIRAKMVVDAFNSFEGFSCNPVQGAMYAFPRITLPPKAIEAAKKANQHPDVFYAFQLLERTGICIVPGSGFGQQPGTFHFRTTILPQPEKLKAMLEKFRNFHLEFVEEYK
;
A
#
# COMPACT_ATOMS: atom_id res chain seq x y z
N MET A 1 -3.33 -5.95 13.94
CA MET A 1 -4.10 -4.85 13.34
C MET A 1 -3.53 -4.56 11.96
N ILE A 2 -4.36 -4.48 10.92
CA ILE A 2 -3.95 -4.23 9.54
C ILE A 2 -4.89 -3.19 8.90
N PRO A 3 -4.41 -2.37 7.95
CA PRO A 3 -5.23 -1.34 7.32
C PRO A 3 -6.33 -1.95 6.46
N ILE A 4 -7.42 -1.20 6.26
CA ILE A 4 -8.46 -1.50 5.28
C ILE A 4 -8.68 -0.22 4.46
N PRO A 5 -8.39 -0.22 3.15
CA PRO A 5 -7.83 -1.34 2.36
C PRO A 5 -6.38 -1.71 2.74
N GLN A 6 -5.98 -2.97 2.51
CA GLN A 6 -4.62 -3.50 2.76
C GLN A 6 -4.01 -4.11 1.50
N TYR A 7 -2.69 -4.32 1.51
CA TYR A 7 -2.06 -5.32 0.65
C TYR A 7 -2.40 -6.75 1.16
N PRO A 8 -3.06 -7.62 0.36
CA PRO A 8 -3.65 -8.88 0.86
C PRO A 8 -2.68 -9.93 1.39
N LEU A 9 -1.37 -9.73 1.24
CA LEU A 9 -0.34 -10.55 1.88
C LEU A 9 -0.59 -10.67 3.39
N TYR A 10 -0.98 -9.57 4.04
CA TYR A 10 -1.20 -9.55 5.48
C TYR A 10 -2.37 -10.43 5.89
N SER A 11 -3.57 -10.24 5.32
CA SER A 11 -4.70 -11.13 5.63
C SER A 11 -4.44 -12.60 5.29
N ALA A 12 -3.76 -12.87 4.17
CA ALA A 12 -3.43 -14.24 3.77
C ALA A 12 -2.49 -14.90 4.80
N SER A 13 -1.45 -14.17 5.23
CA SER A 13 -0.49 -14.67 6.23
C SER A 13 -1.16 -14.88 7.59
N LEU A 14 -2.05 -13.96 8.00
CA LEU A 14 -2.81 -14.11 9.25
C LEU A 14 -3.71 -15.35 9.20
N ALA A 15 -4.41 -15.58 8.08
CA ALA A 15 -5.25 -16.76 7.91
C ALA A 15 -4.44 -18.07 7.93
N GLU A 16 -3.30 -18.11 7.22
CA GLU A 16 -2.40 -19.26 7.20
C GLU A 16 -1.87 -19.60 8.60
N MET A 17 -1.55 -18.58 9.40
CA MET A 17 -1.03 -18.74 10.76
C MET A 17 -2.13 -18.89 11.82
N GLY A 18 -3.42 -18.84 11.45
CA GLY A 18 -4.54 -18.89 12.39
C GLY A 18 -4.59 -17.70 13.36
N ILE A 19 -4.06 -16.54 12.95
CA ILE A 19 -4.02 -15.32 13.76
C ILE A 19 -5.26 -14.47 13.47
N THR A 20 -5.93 -14.00 14.53
CA THR A 20 -7.11 -13.12 14.40
C THR A 20 -6.75 -11.80 13.71
N GLN A 21 -7.43 -11.50 12.61
CA GLN A 21 -7.34 -10.22 11.92
C GLN A 21 -8.16 -9.14 12.63
N ILE A 22 -7.53 -8.01 12.95
CA ILE A 22 -8.19 -6.77 13.36
C ILE A 22 -7.99 -5.76 12.24
N GLY A 23 -9.05 -5.44 11.49
CA GLY A 23 -9.01 -4.41 10.46
C GLY A 23 -9.30 -3.02 11.04
N TYR A 24 -8.52 -2.01 10.63
CA TYR A 24 -8.82 -0.60 10.88
C TYR A 24 -8.98 0.13 9.55
N TYR A 25 -9.98 1.00 9.42
CA TYR A 25 -10.27 1.69 8.17
C TYR A 25 -9.36 2.91 7.97
N LEU A 26 -8.78 3.03 6.77
CA LEU A 26 -8.14 4.27 6.35
C LEU A 26 -9.21 5.31 6.00
N ASN A 27 -8.94 6.59 6.26
CA ASN A 27 -9.90 7.66 6.03
C ASN A 27 -9.82 8.18 4.59
N GLU A 28 -10.63 7.62 3.69
CA GLU A 28 -10.73 8.02 2.28
C GLU A 28 -10.87 9.54 2.10
N ALA A 29 -11.75 10.18 2.89
CA ALA A 29 -12.01 11.61 2.81
C ALA A 29 -10.82 12.50 3.24
N LYS A 30 -9.86 11.92 3.98
CA LYS A 30 -8.62 12.58 4.41
C LYS A 30 -7.40 11.96 3.73
N ASN A 31 -7.48 11.67 2.43
CA ASN A 31 -6.38 11.11 1.64
C ASN A 31 -5.81 9.81 2.21
N TRP A 32 -6.68 8.93 2.69
CA TRP A 32 -6.32 7.64 3.27
C TRP A 32 -5.38 7.73 4.48
N ALA A 33 -5.39 8.87 5.18
CA ALA A 33 -4.70 9.02 6.46
C ALA A 33 -5.26 8.06 7.52
N LEU A 34 -4.43 7.73 8.51
CA LEU A 34 -4.89 7.01 9.69
C LEU A 34 -5.55 7.97 10.68
N ASP A 35 -6.59 7.49 11.36
CA ASP A 35 -7.30 8.22 12.41
C ASP A 35 -7.16 7.46 13.74
N GLY A 36 -6.69 8.16 14.78
CA GLY A 36 -6.54 7.57 16.11
C GLY A 36 -7.85 7.06 16.71
N ALA A 37 -8.98 7.72 16.44
CA ALA A 37 -10.28 7.27 16.93
C ALA A 37 -10.72 5.96 16.27
N GLU A 38 -10.40 5.78 14.99
CA GLU A 38 -10.65 4.54 14.25
C GLU A 38 -9.77 3.40 14.76
N LEU A 39 -8.50 3.66 15.08
CA LEU A 39 -7.62 2.67 15.70
C LEU A 39 -8.14 2.22 17.07
N GLU A 40 -8.62 3.14 17.90
CA GLU A 40 -9.24 2.83 19.20
C GLU A 40 -10.51 2.01 19.04
N ARG A 41 -11.40 2.37 18.09
CA ARG A 41 -12.63 1.63 17.78
C ARG A 41 -12.30 0.18 17.39
N ALA A 42 -11.39 0.00 16.42
CA ALA A 42 -11.00 -1.31 15.91
C ALA A 42 -10.43 -2.21 17.02
N LEU A 43 -9.64 -1.63 17.94
CA LEU A 43 -9.09 -2.35 19.08
C LEU A 43 -10.21 -2.76 20.05
N GLU A 44 -11.07 -1.81 20.48
CA GLU A 44 -12.15 -2.04 21.45
C GLU A 44 -13.12 -3.14 21.01
N GLU A 45 -13.57 -3.12 19.76
CA GLU A 45 -14.49 -4.14 19.23
C GLU A 45 -13.90 -5.57 19.26
N ASN A 46 -12.56 -5.68 19.28
CA ASN A 46 -11.85 -6.96 19.22
C ASN A 46 -11.22 -7.38 20.57
N LYS A 47 -11.29 -6.55 21.62
CA LYS A 47 -10.69 -6.83 22.94
C LYS A 47 -11.21 -8.11 23.58
N LYS A 48 -12.46 -8.48 23.32
CA LYS A 48 -13.09 -9.69 23.88
C LYS A 48 -12.73 -10.96 23.09
N CYS A 49 -12.31 -10.81 21.84
CA CYS A 49 -12.11 -11.92 20.90
C CYS A 49 -10.65 -12.35 20.80
N CYS A 50 -9.72 -11.42 21.00
CA CYS A 50 -8.29 -11.70 20.90
C CYS A 50 -7.47 -10.71 21.73
N ILE A 51 -6.17 -10.97 21.85
CA ILE A 51 -5.22 -10.04 22.47
C ILE A 51 -4.46 -9.35 21.33
N PRO A 52 -4.70 -8.06 21.05
CA PRO A 52 -3.93 -7.32 20.05
C PRO A 52 -2.44 -7.30 20.42
N LYS A 53 -1.57 -7.65 19.46
CA LYS A 53 -0.10 -7.68 19.67
C LYS A 53 0.67 -6.80 18.71
N CYS A 54 0.19 -6.64 17.49
CA CYS A 54 0.91 -5.93 16.45
C CYS A 54 0.00 -4.98 15.68
N ILE A 55 0.58 -3.89 15.17
CA ILE A 55 -0.01 -3.02 14.16
C ILE A 55 0.88 -2.98 12.92
N VAL A 56 0.31 -3.30 11.77
CA VAL A 56 0.97 -3.15 10.47
C VAL A 56 0.61 -1.79 9.92
N VAL A 57 1.60 -1.03 9.46
CA VAL A 57 1.39 0.24 8.75
C VAL A 57 2.10 0.16 7.40
N ILE A 58 1.40 0.47 6.31
CA ILE A 58 1.94 0.46 4.96
C ILE A 58 2.14 1.90 4.50
N ASN A 59 3.39 2.34 4.36
CA ASN A 59 3.73 3.72 4.01
C ASN A 59 4.99 3.80 3.12
N PRO A 60 4.90 4.31 1.87
CA PRO A 60 3.70 4.70 1.14
C PRO A 60 2.71 3.53 0.93
N GLY A 61 1.41 3.83 0.93
CA GLY A 61 0.37 2.81 1.00
C GLY A 61 0.11 2.04 -0.30
N ASN A 62 -0.33 0.79 -0.15
CA ASN A 62 -0.83 -0.08 -1.21
C ASN A 62 -2.13 -0.73 -0.70
N PRO A 63 -3.28 -0.52 -1.36
CA PRO A 63 -3.44 -0.05 -2.74
C PRO A 63 -3.58 1.47 -2.94
N THR A 64 -3.59 2.24 -1.86
CA THR A 64 -4.13 3.62 -1.81
C THR A 64 -3.16 4.72 -2.25
N GLY A 65 -1.85 4.46 -2.30
CA GLY A 65 -0.86 5.41 -2.83
C GLY A 65 -0.61 6.66 -1.97
N GLN A 66 -1.14 6.72 -0.75
CA GLN A 66 -0.92 7.82 0.18
C GLN A 66 0.48 7.76 0.81
N VAL A 67 0.97 8.93 1.24
CA VAL A 67 2.22 9.08 2.00
C VAL A 67 1.87 9.74 3.33
N LEU A 68 2.17 9.08 4.44
CA LEU A 68 1.85 9.57 5.78
C LEU A 68 2.74 10.76 6.15
N THR A 69 2.13 11.78 6.75
CA THR A 69 2.88 12.89 7.34
C THR A 69 3.61 12.44 8.60
N LYS A 70 4.62 13.22 9.00
CA LYS A 70 5.34 12.97 10.24
C LYS A 70 4.41 12.98 11.45
N GLU A 71 3.47 13.90 11.50
CA GLU A 71 2.49 14.05 12.58
C GLU A 71 1.60 12.81 12.69
N ASN A 72 1.13 12.27 11.57
CA ASN A 72 0.30 11.07 11.58
C ASN A 72 1.11 9.83 12.01
N ILE A 73 2.38 9.72 11.61
CA ILE A 73 3.29 8.68 12.13
C ILE A 73 3.46 8.81 13.65
N GLN A 74 3.64 10.03 14.18
CA GLN A 74 3.73 10.25 15.62
C GLN A 74 2.46 9.85 16.37
N GLU A 75 1.27 10.12 15.81
CA GLU A 75 -0.01 9.68 16.38
C GLU A 75 -0.10 8.15 16.45
N ILE A 76 0.32 7.45 15.39
CA ILE A 76 0.34 5.99 15.34
C ILE A 76 1.31 5.42 16.37
N ILE A 77 2.51 6.01 16.50
CA ILE A 77 3.50 5.59 17.50
C ILE A 77 2.93 5.78 18.92
N LYS A 78 2.29 6.91 19.21
CA LYS A 78 1.62 7.16 20.50
C LYS A 78 0.53 6.13 20.79
N PHE A 79 -0.28 5.79 19.79
CA PHE A 79 -1.30 4.76 19.90
C PHE A 79 -0.69 3.38 20.19
N ALA A 80 0.33 2.99 19.42
CA ALA A 80 1.02 1.72 19.60
C ALA A 80 1.68 1.62 20.99
N HIS A 81 2.27 2.71 21.49
CA HIS A 81 2.83 2.78 22.84
C HIS A 81 1.75 2.55 23.90
N LYS A 82 0.65 3.31 23.81
CA LYS A 82 -0.49 3.23 24.75
C LYS A 82 -1.02 1.81 24.91
N HIS A 83 -1.04 1.04 23.83
CA HIS A 83 -1.60 -0.31 23.80
C HIS A 83 -0.55 -1.42 23.76
N SER A 84 0.74 -1.09 23.96
CA SER A 84 1.85 -2.04 23.95
C SER A 84 1.88 -2.92 22.69
N LEU A 85 1.72 -2.27 21.52
CA LEU A 85 1.71 -2.93 20.22
C LEU A 85 3.09 -2.88 19.57
N PHE A 86 3.51 -4.01 19.00
CA PHE A 86 4.67 -4.09 18.12
C PHE A 86 4.32 -3.47 16.75
N ILE A 87 5.08 -2.46 16.33
CA ILE A 87 4.90 -1.81 15.03
C ILE A 87 5.62 -2.60 13.92
N LEU A 88 4.86 -2.95 12.88
CA LEU A 88 5.35 -3.52 11.62
C LEU A 88 5.22 -2.45 10.53
N ALA A 89 6.29 -1.73 10.23
CA ALA A 89 6.34 -0.67 9.23
C ALA A 89 6.74 -1.24 7.86
N ASP A 90 5.77 -1.37 6.96
CA ASP A 90 5.98 -1.76 5.57
C ASP A 90 6.32 -0.53 4.72
N GLU A 91 7.62 -0.34 4.50
CA GLU A 91 8.22 0.84 3.89
C GLU A 91 8.78 0.54 2.49
N VAL A 92 8.29 -0.52 1.84
CA VAL A 92 8.84 -1.01 0.56
C VAL A 92 8.73 0.00 -0.59
N TYR A 93 7.84 1.00 -0.47
CA TYR A 93 7.66 2.07 -1.46
C TYR A 93 8.38 3.38 -1.09
N GLN A 94 9.25 3.39 -0.08
CA GLN A 94 9.88 4.62 0.44
C GLN A 94 10.59 5.50 -0.61
N HIS A 95 11.04 4.91 -1.72
CA HIS A 95 11.67 5.62 -2.82
C HIS A 95 10.72 6.08 -3.94
N ASN A 96 9.43 5.70 -3.88
CA ASN A 96 8.38 6.18 -4.78
C ASN A 96 7.54 7.24 -4.07
N VAL A 97 8.11 8.42 -3.85
CA VAL A 97 7.38 9.61 -3.40
C VAL A 97 7.61 10.69 -4.43
N TYR A 98 6.54 11.18 -5.04
CA TYR A 98 6.64 12.08 -6.19
C TYR A 98 5.53 13.14 -6.27
N ALA A 99 4.50 13.07 -5.42
CA ALA A 99 3.58 14.19 -5.27
C ALA A 99 4.25 15.37 -4.56
N GLU A 100 3.90 16.56 -5.00
CA GLU A 100 4.38 17.80 -4.41
C GLU A 100 3.98 17.89 -2.93
N GLY A 101 4.90 18.35 -2.09
CA GLY A 101 4.71 18.45 -0.64
C GLY A 101 4.69 17.12 0.12
N SER A 102 4.88 15.98 -0.55
CA SER A 102 4.99 14.67 0.11
C SER A 102 6.46 14.32 0.36
N GLU A 103 6.77 13.85 1.57
CA GLU A 103 8.11 13.38 1.96
C GLU A 103 7.97 12.04 2.70
N PHE A 104 8.89 11.12 2.45
CA PHE A 104 8.96 9.88 3.21
C PHE A 104 9.68 10.09 4.55
N PHE A 105 9.01 9.75 5.64
CA PHE A 105 9.62 9.62 6.96
C PHE A 105 9.56 8.15 7.38
N SER A 106 10.72 7.57 7.71
CA SER A 106 10.71 6.22 8.27
C SER A 106 10.16 6.21 9.68
N PHE A 107 9.42 5.17 10.04
CA PHE A 107 8.95 4.94 11.40
C PHE A 107 10.11 4.95 12.38
N LYS A 108 11.26 4.36 12.02
CA LYS A 108 12.45 4.38 12.87
C LYS A 108 12.95 5.81 13.13
N LYS A 109 13.04 6.67 12.11
CA LYS A 109 13.49 8.06 12.28
C LYS A 109 12.55 8.78 13.25
N VAL A 110 11.24 8.72 13.01
CA VAL A 110 10.25 9.42 13.83
C VAL A 110 10.24 8.87 15.27
N LEU A 111 10.29 7.56 15.44
CA LEU A 111 10.34 6.89 16.74
C LEU A 111 11.57 7.30 17.55
N MET A 112 12.75 7.38 16.92
CA MET A 112 13.99 7.82 17.59
C MET A 112 13.95 9.31 17.93
N GLU A 113 13.45 10.16 17.03
CA GLU A 113 13.30 11.60 17.27
C GLU A 113 12.30 11.92 18.38
N MET A 114 11.31 11.06 18.62
CA MET A 114 10.37 11.20 19.73
C MET A 114 10.99 10.91 21.11
N GLY A 115 12.13 10.21 21.16
CA GLY A 115 12.82 9.86 22.40
C GLY A 115 12.02 8.93 23.32
N GLU A 116 12.47 8.75 24.56
CA GLU A 116 11.78 7.92 25.54
C GLU A 116 10.40 8.52 25.92
N PRO A 117 9.36 7.69 26.08
CA PRO A 117 9.38 6.22 26.12
C PRO A 117 9.23 5.54 24.73
N TYR A 118 9.18 6.30 23.64
CA TYR A 118 8.89 5.76 22.30
C TYR A 118 10.10 5.09 21.66
N SER A 119 11.32 5.61 21.89
CA SER A 119 12.57 5.07 21.34
C SER A 119 12.89 3.64 21.77
N SER A 120 12.27 3.16 22.85
CA SER A 120 12.43 1.79 23.39
C SER A 120 11.35 0.81 22.92
N MET A 121 10.40 1.23 22.08
CA MET A 121 9.34 0.37 21.55
C MET A 121 9.85 -0.64 20.51
N GLU A 122 9.17 -1.80 20.43
CA GLU A 122 9.39 -2.81 19.40
C GLU A 122 8.95 -2.29 18.02
N LEU A 123 9.88 -2.27 17.06
CA LEU A 123 9.63 -1.87 15.68
C LEU A 123 10.37 -2.81 14.72
N VAL A 124 9.69 -3.18 13.65
CA VAL A 124 10.29 -3.80 12.47
C VAL A 124 9.95 -2.96 11.23
N SER A 125 10.98 -2.53 10.50
CA SER A 125 10.86 -1.82 9.23
C SER A 125 11.24 -2.73 8.08
N PHE A 126 10.36 -2.88 7.09
CA PHE A 126 10.58 -3.72 5.91
C PHE A 126 11.00 -2.89 4.70
N MET A 127 11.99 -3.39 3.95
CA MET A 127 12.38 -2.83 2.67
C MET A 127 12.66 -3.93 1.63
N SER A 128 12.48 -3.61 0.34
CA SER A 128 12.56 -4.56 -0.77
C SER A 128 13.11 -3.90 -2.04
N CYS A 129 14.00 -4.56 -2.77
CA CYS A 129 14.49 -4.07 -4.08
C CYS A 129 13.43 -4.11 -5.19
N SER A 130 12.30 -4.79 -4.95
CA SER A 130 11.27 -5.04 -5.98
C SER A 130 10.52 -3.79 -6.44
N LYS A 131 10.63 -2.68 -5.70
CA LYS A 131 9.86 -1.44 -5.89
C LYS A 131 10.82 -0.27 -6.11
N GLY A 132 10.32 0.95 -6.15
CA GLY A 132 11.14 2.12 -6.47
C GLY A 132 11.28 2.34 -7.97
N TYR A 133 12.15 3.29 -8.31
CA TYR A 133 12.74 3.41 -9.65
C TYR A 133 13.71 2.25 -9.96
N MET A 134 14.03 1.42 -8.96
CA MET A 134 14.92 0.25 -9.09
C MET A 134 14.16 -0.93 -9.70
N GLY A 135 13.00 -1.32 -9.13
CA GLY A 135 12.03 -2.18 -9.81
C GLY A 135 12.45 -3.64 -10.02
N GLU A 136 13.31 -4.20 -9.17
CA GLU A 136 13.99 -5.47 -9.39
C GLU A 136 13.22 -6.69 -8.85
N CYS A 137 11.92 -6.78 -9.16
CA CYS A 137 11.01 -7.72 -8.50
C CYS A 137 11.34 -9.21 -8.68
N GLY A 138 12.05 -9.56 -9.76
CA GLY A 138 12.51 -10.91 -10.05
C GLY A 138 13.73 -11.35 -9.22
N LEU A 139 14.52 -10.40 -8.68
CA LEU A 139 15.75 -10.71 -7.93
C LEU A 139 15.48 -11.11 -6.48
N ARG A 140 14.25 -10.90 -5.98
CA ARG A 140 13.79 -11.35 -4.65
C ARG A 140 14.68 -10.89 -3.49
N GLY A 141 15.17 -9.65 -3.55
CA GLY A 141 15.94 -9.02 -2.48
C GLY A 141 15.08 -8.16 -1.54
N GLY A 142 15.38 -8.22 -0.24
CA GLY A 142 14.79 -7.37 0.78
C GLY A 142 15.45 -7.58 2.14
N TYR A 143 15.14 -6.70 3.09
CA TYR A 143 15.57 -6.83 4.49
C TYR A 143 14.48 -6.33 5.43
N ALA A 144 14.61 -6.73 6.69
CA ALA A 144 13.86 -6.17 7.80
C ALA A 144 14.82 -5.69 8.88
N GLU A 145 14.73 -4.42 9.28
CA GLU A 145 15.44 -3.92 10.45
C GLU A 145 14.55 -4.09 11.67
N VAL A 146 15.02 -4.84 12.67
CA VAL A 146 14.28 -5.11 13.90
C VAL A 146 14.99 -4.43 15.07
N ILE A 147 14.28 -3.54 15.78
CA ILE A 147 14.79 -2.87 16.99
C ILE A 147 13.94 -3.21 18.22
N ASN A 148 14.59 -3.22 19.38
CA ASN A 148 13.98 -3.42 20.71
C ASN A 148 13.13 -4.69 20.90
N MET A 149 13.14 -5.63 19.94
CA MET A 149 12.42 -6.89 20.03
C MET A 149 12.75 -7.63 21.33
N CYS A 150 11.71 -8.12 22.00
CA CYS A 150 11.83 -8.94 23.19
C CYS A 150 12.88 -10.05 22.99
N PRO A 151 13.87 -10.20 23.89
CA PRO A 151 14.96 -11.16 23.70
C PRO A 151 14.50 -12.61 23.48
N GLN A 152 13.43 -13.03 24.19
CA GLN A 152 12.86 -14.37 24.03
C GLN A 152 12.20 -14.56 22.65
N VAL A 153 11.55 -13.52 22.12
CA VAL A 153 10.98 -13.54 20.77
C VAL A 153 12.10 -13.58 19.73
N LYS A 154 13.17 -12.81 19.93
CA LYS A 154 14.34 -12.79 19.03
C LYS A 154 15.00 -14.16 18.89
N VAL A 155 15.12 -14.93 19.97
CA VAL A 155 15.65 -16.30 19.92
C VAL A 155 14.79 -17.20 19.03
N ASN A 156 13.47 -17.17 19.20
CA ASN A 156 12.56 -17.96 18.38
C ASN A 156 12.53 -17.51 16.91
N TYR A 157 12.60 -16.19 16.67
CA TYR A 157 12.70 -15.63 15.33
C TYR A 157 13.96 -16.11 14.60
N LEU A 158 15.14 -15.99 15.22
CA LEU A 158 16.40 -16.43 14.62
C LEU A 158 16.42 -17.95 14.37
N LYS A 159 15.84 -18.74 15.28
CA LYS A 159 15.67 -20.19 15.07
C LYS A 159 14.81 -20.47 13.83
N SER A 160 13.67 -19.79 13.69
CA SER A 160 12.79 -19.92 12.53
C SER A 160 13.50 -19.56 11.22
N VAL A 161 14.22 -18.43 11.20
CA VAL A 161 14.99 -17.98 10.03
C VAL A 161 16.09 -18.99 9.66
N SER A 162 16.81 -19.53 10.64
CA SER A 162 17.89 -20.49 10.39
C SER A 162 17.40 -21.81 9.77
N ALA A 163 16.14 -22.20 10.01
CA ALA A 163 15.55 -23.39 9.39
C ALA A 163 15.30 -23.22 7.88
N MET A 164 15.29 -21.98 7.38
CA MET A 164 15.10 -21.65 5.96
C MET A 164 16.42 -21.49 5.19
N LEU A 165 17.56 -21.89 5.77
CA LEU A 165 18.91 -21.66 5.25
C LEU A 165 19.24 -20.15 5.17
N CYS A 166 19.18 -19.55 3.99
CA CYS A 166 19.36 -18.12 3.76
C CYS A 166 18.55 -17.67 2.53
N SER A 167 18.32 -16.37 2.40
CA SER A 167 17.80 -15.79 1.16
C SER A 167 18.81 -15.96 0.02
N THR A 168 18.35 -15.90 -1.23
CA THR A 168 19.20 -16.04 -2.40
C THR A 168 20.33 -15.01 -2.40
N VAL A 169 21.57 -15.42 -2.69
CA VAL A 169 22.73 -14.52 -2.73
C VAL A 169 22.55 -13.39 -3.77
N ILE A 170 21.91 -13.67 -4.91
CA ILE A 170 21.59 -12.64 -5.91
C ILE A 170 20.68 -11.56 -5.32
N GLY A 171 19.64 -11.94 -4.58
CA GLY A 171 18.77 -10.99 -3.88
C GLY A 171 19.50 -10.18 -2.81
N GLN A 172 20.46 -10.81 -2.10
CA GLN A 172 21.31 -10.10 -1.12
C GLN A 172 22.24 -9.08 -1.80
N ALA A 173 22.92 -9.47 -2.89
CA ALA A 173 23.79 -8.58 -3.67
C ALA A 173 23.01 -7.42 -4.31
N CYS A 174 21.79 -7.69 -4.81
CA CYS A 174 20.88 -6.65 -5.28
C CYS A 174 20.58 -5.66 -4.16
N MET A 175 20.27 -6.14 -2.95
CA MET A 175 20.02 -5.23 -1.83
C MET A 175 21.23 -4.40 -1.45
N ASP A 176 22.42 -4.98 -1.45
CA ASP A 176 23.66 -4.25 -1.18
C ASP A 176 23.85 -3.08 -2.17
N THR A 177 23.52 -3.30 -3.44
CA THR A 177 23.55 -2.25 -4.47
C THR A 177 22.49 -1.17 -4.24
N VAL A 178 21.27 -1.58 -3.88
CA VAL A 178 20.15 -0.66 -3.61
C VAL A 178 20.44 0.27 -2.43
N VAL A 179 21.05 -0.24 -1.36
CA VAL A 179 21.34 0.56 -0.16
C VAL A 179 22.66 1.35 -0.26
N ASN A 180 23.48 1.07 -1.27
CA ASN A 180 24.74 1.78 -1.56
C ASN A 180 24.72 2.42 -2.96
N PRO A 181 23.80 3.38 -3.23
CA PRO A 181 23.81 4.09 -4.51
C PRO A 181 25.08 4.95 -4.66
N PRO A 182 25.41 5.38 -5.91
CA PRO A 182 26.53 6.30 -6.14
C PRO A 182 26.46 7.55 -5.25
N ARG A 183 27.62 7.99 -4.77
CA ARG A 183 27.78 9.15 -3.89
C ARG A 183 28.26 10.38 -4.65
N LYS A 184 27.96 11.58 -4.14
CA LYS A 184 28.41 12.83 -4.75
C LYS A 184 29.94 12.82 -4.93
N GLY A 185 30.40 13.02 -6.16
CA GLY A 185 31.82 12.96 -6.53
C GLY A 185 32.24 11.66 -7.21
N GLU A 186 31.42 10.61 -7.19
CA GLU A 186 31.67 9.37 -7.92
C GLU A 186 31.27 9.49 -9.41
N PRO A 187 31.92 8.76 -10.33
CA PRO A 187 31.74 8.93 -11.78
C PRO A 187 30.29 8.79 -12.28
N SER A 188 29.48 7.94 -11.65
CA SER A 188 28.10 7.65 -12.07
C SER A 188 27.05 8.49 -11.35
N TYR A 189 27.42 9.31 -10.36
CA TYR A 189 26.45 10.01 -9.49
C TYR A 189 25.48 10.92 -10.25
N GLU A 190 26.00 11.79 -11.12
CA GLU A 190 25.16 12.74 -11.86
C GLU A 190 24.21 12.02 -12.83
N MET A 191 24.69 10.95 -13.48
CA MET A 191 23.87 10.13 -14.37
C MET A 191 22.77 9.40 -13.59
N TYR A 192 23.12 8.76 -12.47
CA TYR A 192 22.19 8.08 -11.59
C TYR A 192 21.10 9.03 -11.07
N MET A 193 21.46 10.22 -10.60
CA MET A 193 20.50 11.21 -10.11
C MET A 193 19.55 11.68 -11.22
N LYS A 194 20.07 11.91 -12.43
CA LYS A 194 19.27 12.27 -13.60
C LYS A 194 18.27 11.17 -13.98
N GLU A 195 18.71 9.92 -14.03
CA GLU A 195 17.84 8.77 -14.36
C GLU A 195 16.78 8.54 -13.30
N ARG A 196 17.18 8.56 -12.02
CA ARG A 196 16.26 8.48 -10.87
C ARG A 196 15.18 9.55 -10.97
N GLN A 197 15.56 10.81 -11.18
CA GLN A 197 14.61 11.92 -11.25
C GLN A 197 13.67 11.75 -12.45
N ALA A 198 14.19 11.39 -13.63
CA ALA A 198 13.38 11.16 -14.82
C ALA A 198 12.32 10.07 -14.62
N VAL A 199 12.66 8.98 -13.92
CA VAL A 199 11.70 7.92 -13.58
C VAL A 199 10.62 8.42 -12.63
N LEU A 200 11.01 9.16 -11.58
CA LEU A 200 10.05 9.72 -10.60
C LEU A 200 9.12 10.76 -11.23
N ASP A 201 9.65 11.63 -12.10
CA ASP A 201 8.86 12.62 -12.83
C ASP A 201 7.85 11.93 -13.77
N SER A 202 8.30 10.89 -14.48
CA SER A 202 7.43 10.07 -15.33
C SER A 202 6.32 9.38 -14.52
N LEU A 203 6.62 8.87 -13.33
CA LEU A 203 5.60 8.29 -12.43
C LEU A 203 4.62 9.36 -11.94
N ASN A 204 5.07 10.57 -11.60
CA ASN A 204 4.21 11.68 -11.19
C ASN A 204 3.23 12.09 -12.30
N ILE A 205 3.72 12.20 -13.54
CA ILE A 205 2.88 12.51 -14.71
C ILE A 205 1.81 11.44 -14.88
N ARG A 206 2.18 10.16 -14.85
CA ARG A 206 1.23 9.04 -15.01
C ARG A 206 0.24 8.94 -13.86
N ALA A 207 0.67 9.22 -12.63
CA ALA A 207 -0.20 9.32 -11.47
C ALA A 207 -1.28 10.40 -11.68
N LYS A 208 -0.89 11.61 -12.09
CA LYS A 208 -1.84 12.69 -12.42
C LYS A 208 -2.79 12.30 -13.55
N MET A 209 -2.28 11.74 -14.64
CA MET A 209 -3.12 11.25 -15.76
C MET A 209 -4.20 10.26 -15.30
N VAL A 210 -3.85 9.32 -14.44
CA VAL A 210 -4.80 8.33 -13.89
C VAL A 210 -5.85 9.01 -12.99
N VAL A 211 -5.40 9.85 -12.05
CA VAL A 211 -6.28 10.54 -11.10
C VAL A 211 -7.25 11.47 -11.83
N ASP A 212 -6.74 12.28 -12.75
CA ASP A 212 -7.54 13.25 -13.53
C ASP A 212 -8.55 12.53 -14.41
N ALA A 213 -8.14 11.42 -15.07
CA ALA A 213 -9.04 10.64 -15.90
C ALA A 213 -10.18 10.02 -15.07
N PHE A 214 -9.88 9.34 -13.97
CA PHE A 214 -10.93 8.73 -13.15
C PHE A 214 -11.84 9.78 -12.50
N ASN A 215 -11.31 10.92 -12.03
CA ASN A 215 -12.14 12.01 -11.53
C ASN A 215 -12.99 12.69 -12.62
N SER A 216 -12.71 12.46 -13.90
CA SER A 216 -13.55 12.94 -15.01
C SER A 216 -14.69 11.99 -15.37
N PHE A 217 -14.71 10.76 -14.84
CA PHE A 217 -15.74 9.78 -15.12
C PHE A 217 -16.92 9.96 -14.17
N GLU A 218 -18.15 9.81 -14.67
CA GLU A 218 -19.35 9.92 -13.84
C GLU A 218 -19.34 8.85 -12.73
N GLY A 219 -19.70 9.22 -11.50
CA GLY A 219 -19.76 8.26 -10.40
C GLY A 219 -18.39 7.80 -9.85
N PHE A 220 -17.29 8.38 -10.32
CA PHE A 220 -15.95 8.11 -9.80
C PHE A 220 -15.44 9.17 -8.83
N SER A 221 -14.60 8.73 -7.90
CA SER A 221 -13.72 9.60 -7.12
C SER A 221 -12.37 8.91 -6.94
N CYS A 222 -11.28 9.64 -7.11
CA CYS A 222 -9.92 9.12 -6.96
C CYS A 222 -9.06 10.12 -6.18
N ASN A 223 -8.60 9.70 -5.00
CA ASN A 223 -7.62 10.47 -4.23
C ASN A 223 -6.30 10.63 -5.00
N PRO A 224 -5.51 11.67 -4.69
CA PRO A 224 -4.18 11.83 -5.23
C PRO A 224 -3.30 10.61 -4.93
N VAL A 225 -2.56 10.16 -5.93
CA VAL A 225 -1.50 9.16 -5.74
C VAL A 225 -0.22 9.88 -5.34
N GLN A 226 0.07 9.92 -4.04
CA GLN A 226 1.23 10.62 -3.49
C GLN A 226 2.55 9.86 -3.69
N GLY A 227 2.46 8.54 -3.71
CA GLY A 227 3.57 7.62 -3.90
C GLY A 227 3.14 6.23 -4.34
N ALA A 228 4.04 5.26 -4.17
CA ALA A 228 3.89 3.89 -4.65
C ALA A 228 3.69 3.81 -6.18
N MET A 229 2.76 2.98 -6.66
CA MET A 229 2.53 2.70 -8.09
C MET A 229 1.05 2.43 -8.43
N TYR A 230 0.14 2.77 -7.53
CA TYR A 230 -1.27 2.37 -7.61
C TYR A 230 -2.21 3.53 -7.31
N ALA A 231 -3.34 3.52 -7.99
CA ALA A 231 -4.52 4.29 -7.61
C ALA A 231 -5.61 3.34 -7.14
N PHE A 232 -6.47 3.82 -6.23
CA PHE A 232 -7.60 3.07 -5.68
C PHE A 232 -8.89 3.87 -5.82
N PRO A 233 -9.35 4.14 -7.06
CA PRO A 233 -10.57 4.90 -7.29
C PRO A 233 -11.78 4.19 -6.67
N ARG A 234 -12.68 5.01 -6.13
CA ARG A 234 -14.03 4.63 -5.75
C ARG A 234 -14.97 4.78 -6.93
N ILE A 235 -15.87 3.82 -7.06
CA ILE A 235 -16.95 3.82 -8.06
C ILE A 235 -18.31 3.72 -7.38
N THR A 236 -19.23 4.57 -7.80
CA THR A 236 -20.65 4.48 -7.46
C THR A 236 -21.33 3.61 -8.51
N LEU A 237 -21.65 2.37 -8.15
CA LEU A 237 -22.31 1.44 -9.06
C LEU A 237 -23.83 1.68 -9.10
N PRO A 238 -24.46 1.65 -10.29
CA PRO A 238 -25.91 1.74 -10.40
C PRO A 238 -26.62 0.61 -9.63
N PRO A 239 -27.81 0.85 -9.04
CA PRO A 239 -28.54 -0.18 -8.29
C PRO A 239 -28.78 -1.47 -9.10
N LYS A 240 -29.12 -1.36 -10.39
CA LYS A 240 -29.32 -2.54 -11.25
C LYS A 240 -28.04 -3.33 -11.48
N ALA A 241 -26.87 -2.68 -11.49
CA ALA A 241 -25.57 -3.37 -11.56
C ALA A 241 -25.30 -4.16 -10.28
N ILE A 242 -25.64 -3.61 -9.12
CA ILE A 242 -25.53 -4.30 -7.83
C ILE A 242 -26.47 -5.51 -7.79
N GLU A 243 -27.71 -5.37 -8.29
CA GLU A 243 -28.66 -6.47 -8.41
C GLU A 243 -28.18 -7.55 -9.41
N ALA A 244 -27.61 -7.15 -10.54
CA ALA A 244 -27.04 -8.06 -11.53
C ALA A 244 -25.86 -8.84 -10.94
N ALA A 245 -24.96 -8.17 -10.22
CA ALA A 245 -23.86 -8.81 -9.49
C ALA A 245 -24.39 -9.84 -8.48
N LYS A 246 -25.44 -9.49 -7.72
CA LYS A 246 -26.09 -10.41 -6.78
C LYS A 246 -26.69 -11.63 -7.48
N LYS A 247 -27.36 -11.45 -8.63
CA LYS A 247 -27.89 -12.55 -9.45
C LYS A 247 -26.79 -13.45 -10.00
N ALA A 248 -25.62 -12.88 -10.30
CA ALA A 248 -24.42 -13.61 -10.73
C ALA A 248 -23.63 -14.24 -9.57
N ASN A 249 -24.09 -14.11 -8.32
CA ASN A 249 -23.37 -14.55 -7.11
C ASN A 249 -21.96 -13.95 -7.00
N GLN A 250 -21.81 -12.67 -7.37
CA GLN A 250 -20.57 -11.92 -7.33
C GLN A 250 -20.69 -10.69 -6.44
N HIS A 251 -19.59 -10.28 -5.82
CA HIS A 251 -19.49 -8.97 -5.20
C HIS A 251 -19.57 -7.87 -6.28
N PRO A 252 -20.20 -6.69 -6.04
CA PRO A 252 -20.42 -5.70 -7.11
C PRO A 252 -19.16 -5.20 -7.83
N ASP A 253 -18.06 -4.98 -7.11
CA ASP A 253 -16.78 -4.58 -7.73
C ASP A 253 -16.11 -5.72 -8.53
N VAL A 254 -16.32 -6.97 -8.14
CA VAL A 254 -15.89 -8.17 -8.89
C VAL A 254 -16.66 -8.23 -10.20
N PHE A 255 -17.98 -8.08 -10.15
CA PHE A 255 -18.82 -8.05 -11.35
C PHE A 255 -18.37 -6.94 -12.32
N TYR A 256 -18.13 -5.73 -11.83
CA TYR A 256 -17.59 -4.64 -12.64
C TYR A 256 -16.23 -4.98 -13.26
N ALA A 257 -15.31 -5.57 -12.48
CA ALA A 257 -13.98 -5.94 -12.96
C ALA A 257 -14.01 -7.03 -14.04
N PHE A 258 -14.88 -8.04 -13.92
CA PHE A 258 -15.07 -9.05 -14.95
C PHE A 258 -15.66 -8.47 -16.23
N GLN A 259 -16.69 -7.63 -16.12
CA GLN A 259 -17.29 -6.95 -17.29
C GLN A 259 -16.26 -6.08 -18.01
N LEU A 260 -15.42 -5.34 -17.28
CA LEU A 260 -14.32 -4.57 -17.86
C LEU A 260 -13.34 -5.49 -18.61
N LEU A 261 -12.91 -6.57 -17.96
CA LEU A 261 -11.95 -7.52 -18.54
C LEU A 261 -12.49 -8.15 -19.82
N GLU A 262 -13.71 -8.67 -19.81
CA GLU A 262 -14.33 -9.37 -20.93
C GLU A 262 -14.55 -8.46 -22.14
N ARG A 263 -14.93 -7.20 -21.92
CA ARG A 263 -15.23 -6.25 -23.01
C ARG A 263 -14.00 -5.52 -23.54
N THR A 264 -12.95 -5.34 -22.73
CA THR A 264 -11.82 -4.46 -23.08
C THR A 264 -10.44 -5.12 -23.04
N GLY A 265 -10.32 -6.27 -22.37
CA GLY A 265 -9.04 -6.89 -22.02
C GLY A 265 -8.29 -6.22 -20.87
N ILE A 266 -8.86 -5.18 -20.24
CA ILE A 266 -8.23 -4.48 -19.11
C ILE A 266 -8.48 -5.26 -17.82
N CYS A 267 -7.41 -5.81 -17.23
CA CYS A 267 -7.48 -6.52 -15.95
C CYS A 267 -7.16 -5.58 -14.79
N ILE A 268 -8.15 -5.31 -13.95
CA ILE A 268 -8.02 -4.61 -12.66
C ILE A 268 -8.20 -5.59 -11.50
N VAL A 269 -7.83 -5.18 -10.29
CA VAL A 269 -8.10 -5.98 -9.08
C VAL A 269 -9.25 -5.34 -8.31
N PRO A 270 -10.36 -6.03 -8.07
CA PRO A 270 -11.52 -5.46 -7.38
C PRO A 270 -11.21 -5.12 -5.91
N GLY A 271 -11.87 -4.08 -5.38
CA GLY A 271 -11.66 -3.53 -4.04
C GLY A 271 -11.92 -4.54 -2.91
N SER A 272 -12.88 -5.43 -3.11
CA SER A 272 -13.20 -6.56 -2.22
C SER A 272 -11.99 -7.46 -1.91
N GLY A 273 -11.01 -7.57 -2.81
CA GLY A 273 -9.77 -8.30 -2.56
C GLY A 273 -8.83 -7.62 -1.55
N PHE A 274 -8.96 -6.30 -1.36
CA PHE A 274 -8.14 -5.51 -0.42
C PHE A 274 -8.88 -5.21 0.89
N GLY A 275 -10.18 -5.48 0.95
CA GLY A 275 -11.09 -4.93 1.95
C GLY A 275 -11.41 -3.45 1.68
N GLN A 276 -12.59 -3.01 2.11
CA GLN A 276 -13.06 -1.63 1.95
C GLN A 276 -14.17 -1.35 2.97
N GLN A 277 -14.55 -0.08 3.14
CA GLN A 277 -15.70 0.24 3.99
C GLN A 277 -16.99 -0.39 3.45
N PRO A 278 -17.86 -0.96 4.30
CA PRO A 278 -19.14 -1.51 3.85
C PRO A 278 -19.95 -0.49 3.04
N GLY A 279 -20.52 -0.94 1.92
CA GLY A 279 -21.29 -0.08 1.02
C GLY A 279 -20.46 0.80 0.07
N THR A 280 -19.13 0.69 0.11
CA THR A 280 -18.23 1.32 -0.87
C THR A 280 -17.68 0.28 -1.84
N PHE A 281 -17.35 0.71 -3.06
CA PHE A 281 -16.81 -0.13 -4.11
C PHE A 281 -15.60 0.55 -4.75
N HIS A 282 -14.53 -0.21 -4.90
CA HIS A 282 -13.27 0.29 -5.44
C HIS A 282 -12.66 -0.73 -6.39
N PHE A 283 -11.56 -0.35 -7.01
CA PHE A 283 -10.60 -1.28 -7.60
C PHE A 283 -9.21 -0.69 -7.55
N ARG A 284 -8.19 -1.55 -7.59
CA ARG A 284 -6.81 -1.12 -7.78
C ARG A 284 -6.45 -1.14 -9.25
N THR A 285 -5.88 -0.03 -9.71
CA THR A 285 -5.23 0.09 -11.03
C THR A 285 -3.79 0.58 -10.87
N THR A 286 -2.99 0.42 -11.91
CA THR A 286 -1.57 0.77 -11.91
C THR A 286 -1.27 2.00 -12.75
N ILE A 287 -0.26 2.77 -12.34
CA ILE A 287 0.29 3.90 -13.10
C ILE A 287 1.48 3.49 -13.99
N LEU A 288 1.79 2.20 -14.07
CA LEU A 288 3.00 1.69 -14.75
C LEU A 288 2.98 1.77 -16.29
N PRO A 289 1.84 1.66 -17.01
CA PRO A 289 1.84 1.81 -18.46
C PRO A 289 2.46 3.15 -18.89
N GLN A 290 3.24 3.14 -19.97
CA GLN A 290 3.83 4.37 -20.52
C GLN A 290 2.73 5.34 -20.98
N PRO A 291 2.96 6.67 -20.99
CA PRO A 291 1.90 7.67 -21.16
C PRO A 291 0.95 7.43 -22.35
N GLU A 292 1.47 7.05 -23.52
CA GLU A 292 0.65 6.76 -24.70
C GLU A 292 -0.27 5.54 -24.51
N LYS A 293 0.28 4.45 -23.94
CA LYS A 293 -0.49 3.23 -23.63
C LYS A 293 -1.49 3.48 -22.51
N LEU A 294 -1.11 4.31 -21.54
CA LEU A 294 -1.97 4.71 -20.44
C LEU A 294 -3.17 5.52 -20.95
N LYS A 295 -2.94 6.48 -21.85
CA LYS A 295 -4.01 7.24 -22.50
C LYS A 295 -4.97 6.31 -23.26
N ALA A 296 -4.46 5.41 -24.08
CA ALA A 296 -5.29 4.45 -24.82
C ALA A 296 -6.08 3.52 -23.88
N MET A 297 -5.48 3.07 -22.77
CA MET A 297 -6.16 2.28 -21.75
C MET A 297 -7.30 3.07 -21.08
N LEU A 298 -7.05 4.32 -20.70
CA LEU A 298 -8.04 5.19 -20.04
C LEU A 298 -9.20 5.54 -20.98
N GLU A 299 -8.95 5.74 -22.27
CA GLU A 299 -9.99 5.93 -23.28
C GLU A 299 -10.88 4.69 -23.43
N LYS A 300 -10.29 3.50 -23.53
CA LYS A 300 -11.04 2.23 -23.55
C LYS A 300 -11.86 2.03 -22.27
N PHE A 301 -11.26 2.33 -21.12
CA PHE A 301 -11.95 2.25 -19.83
C PHE A 301 -13.15 3.20 -19.80
N ARG A 302 -12.98 4.44 -20.25
CA ARG A 302 -14.05 5.44 -20.29
C ARG A 302 -15.24 4.95 -21.12
N ASN A 303 -14.98 4.45 -22.32
CA ASN A 303 -16.03 3.97 -23.22
C ASN A 303 -16.80 2.80 -22.59
N PHE A 304 -16.07 1.81 -22.05
CA PHE A 304 -16.69 0.72 -21.29
C PHE A 304 -17.55 1.24 -20.14
N HIS A 305 -17.04 2.19 -19.36
CA HIS A 305 -17.73 2.70 -18.19
C HIS A 305 -19.04 3.42 -18.58
N LEU A 306 -19.03 4.22 -19.65
CA LEU A 306 -20.23 4.89 -20.16
C LEU A 306 -21.30 3.87 -20.62
N GLU A 307 -20.88 2.84 -21.37
CA GLU A 307 -21.77 1.76 -21.82
C GLU A 307 -22.33 0.96 -20.62
N PHE A 308 -21.48 0.63 -19.66
CA PHE A 308 -21.87 -0.09 -18.44
C PHE A 308 -22.90 0.72 -17.63
N VAL A 309 -22.64 2.00 -17.41
CA VAL A 309 -23.58 2.85 -16.66
C VAL A 309 -24.91 2.95 -17.42
N GLU A 310 -24.91 3.14 -18.74
CA GLU A 310 -26.15 3.19 -19.53
C GLU A 310 -26.94 1.87 -19.49
N GLU A 311 -26.25 0.72 -19.53
CA GLU A 311 -26.87 -0.61 -19.44
C GLU A 311 -27.56 -0.85 -18.09
N TYR A 312 -27.00 -0.31 -17.00
CA TYR A 312 -27.46 -0.54 -15.63
C TYR A 312 -28.10 0.68 -14.96
N LYS A 313 -28.33 1.79 -15.68
CA LYS A 313 -29.08 2.96 -15.21
C LYS A 313 -30.49 2.60 -14.76
#